data_AF-A0A8J4WZK2-F1
#
_entry.id   AF-A0A8J4WZK2-F1
#
_cell.length_a   1.000
_cell.length_b   1.000
_cell.length_c   1.000
_cell.angle_alpha   90.00
_cell.angle_beta   90.00
_cell.angle_gamma   90.00
#
_symmetry.space_group_name_H-M   'P 1'
#
loop_
_entity.id
_entity.type
_entity.pdbx_description
1 polymer ?
#
loop_
_entity_poly.entity_id
_entity_poly.type
_entity_poly.pdbx_seq_one_letter_code
_entity_poly.pdbx_strand_id
1 'polypeptide(L)'
;VANLACSISNNEEGVKLVRMAATQIDSLCPQVINAALTLAARPQSKVAQDNMDVFKDQWEKQVRILTEAVDDITSVDDFLSVSENHILEDVNKCVIALQEGDVDTLDRTAGAIRGRAARVVHIINAEMENYEPGVYTERVLESIKLLSETVMPRFAEQVEVAIEALSTSPPQPFEENEFIDASRLVYDGVRDIRKAVLMIRTPEELEDDSDFEQEDYDTRSRTSVQTEDDQLIAGQSARAIMAQLPQEEKAKIAEQVESFRQEKSKLDAEVAKWDDNGNDIIVLAKQMCMIMMEMTDFTRGKGPLKNSSDVINAAKKIAEAGSRMDKLARAVADQCPDSACKQDLLAYLQRIALYCHQLNICSKVKAEVQNLGGELIVSG
;
A
#
# COMPACT_ATOMS: atom_id res chain seq x y z
N VAL A 1 -15.88 8.25 -8.52
CA VAL A 1 -14.83 7.41 -7.90
C VAL A 1 -13.98 6.69 -8.96
N ALA A 2 -14.54 5.80 -9.79
CA ALA A 2 -13.79 5.07 -10.82
C ALA A 2 -12.94 5.97 -11.77
N ASN A 3 -13.51 7.07 -12.28
CA ASN A 3 -12.76 8.01 -13.14
C ASN A 3 -11.61 8.73 -12.39
N LEU A 4 -11.75 8.96 -11.08
CA LEU A 4 -10.67 9.53 -10.27
C LEU A 4 -9.54 8.52 -10.09
N ALA A 5 -9.87 7.25 -9.78
CA ALA A 5 -8.88 6.16 -9.72
C ALA A 5 -8.12 6.02 -11.06
N CYS A 6 -8.83 6.17 -12.19
CA CYS A 6 -8.20 6.17 -13.50
C CYS A 6 -7.22 7.33 -13.73
N SER A 7 -7.47 8.50 -13.12
CA SER A 7 -6.63 9.68 -13.34
C SER A 7 -5.29 9.64 -12.60
N ILE A 8 -5.18 8.76 -11.60
CA ILE A 8 -3.99 8.61 -10.75
C ILE A 8 -3.24 7.29 -10.99
N SER A 9 -3.82 6.36 -11.75
CA SER A 9 -3.22 5.07 -12.06
C SER A 9 -2.35 5.14 -13.31
N ASN A 10 -1.19 4.47 -13.26
CA ASN A 10 -0.28 4.30 -14.41
C ASN A 10 -0.51 2.97 -15.15
N ASN A 11 -1.49 2.15 -14.74
CA ASN A 11 -1.82 0.88 -15.40
C ASN A 11 -2.76 1.15 -16.59
N GLU A 12 -2.21 1.35 -17.79
CA GLU A 12 -2.99 1.72 -18.98
C GLU A 12 -4.09 0.69 -19.34
N GLU A 13 -3.79 -0.60 -19.27
CA GLU A 13 -4.76 -1.67 -19.56
C GLU A 13 -5.85 -1.76 -18.48
N GLY A 14 -5.49 -1.67 -17.20
CA GLY A 14 -6.47 -1.62 -16.11
C GLY A 14 -7.38 -0.40 -16.20
N VAL A 15 -6.83 0.79 -16.51
CA VAL A 15 -7.61 2.02 -16.73
C VAL A 15 -8.62 1.86 -17.86
N LYS A 16 -8.24 1.17 -18.94
CA LYS A 16 -9.14 0.86 -20.05
C LYS A 16 -10.30 -0.03 -19.61
N LEU A 17 -10.02 -1.09 -18.84
CA LEU A 17 -11.06 -1.98 -18.28
C LEU A 17 -12.04 -1.22 -17.37
N VAL A 18 -11.53 -0.36 -16.49
CA VAL A 18 -12.38 0.47 -15.62
C VAL A 18 -13.29 1.39 -16.43
N ARG A 19 -12.76 2.07 -17.46
CA ARG A 19 -13.57 2.94 -18.32
C ARG A 19 -14.62 2.18 -19.11
N MET A 20 -14.30 0.99 -19.59
CA MET A 20 -15.26 0.11 -20.27
C MET A 20 -16.38 -0.33 -19.33
N ALA A 21 -16.03 -0.80 -18.13
CA ALA A 21 -17.01 -1.23 -17.13
C ALA A 21 -17.90 -0.06 -16.67
N ALA A 22 -17.33 1.15 -16.51
CA ALA A 22 -18.10 2.35 -16.16
C ALA A 22 -19.10 2.73 -17.27
N THR A 23 -18.69 2.67 -18.54
CA THR A 23 -19.57 2.94 -19.68
C THR A 23 -20.73 1.94 -19.74
N GLN A 24 -20.47 0.67 -19.42
CA GLN A 24 -21.51 -0.36 -19.35
C GLN A 24 -22.51 -0.06 -18.24
N ILE A 25 -22.07 0.37 -17.05
CA ILE A 25 -22.96 0.82 -15.97
C ILE A 25 -23.83 2.00 -16.43
N ASP A 26 -23.25 3.01 -17.06
CA ASP A 26 -23.99 4.18 -17.55
C ASP A 26 -25.09 3.78 -18.56
N SER A 27 -24.82 2.78 -19.40
CA SER A 27 -25.79 2.24 -20.35
C SER A 27 -26.88 1.37 -19.71
N LEU A 28 -26.56 0.70 -18.59
CA LEU A 28 -27.46 -0.23 -17.91
C LEU A 28 -28.40 0.50 -16.94
N CYS A 29 -27.93 1.56 -16.29
CA CYS A 29 -28.67 2.28 -15.25
C CYS A 29 -30.09 2.71 -15.70
N PRO A 30 -30.30 3.34 -16.88
CA PRO A 30 -31.64 3.70 -17.33
C PRO A 30 -32.56 2.48 -17.55
N GLN A 31 -32.00 1.33 -17.94
CA GLN A 31 -32.78 0.11 -18.18
C GLN A 31 -33.30 -0.48 -16.88
N VAL A 32 -32.47 -0.49 -15.82
CA VAL A 32 -32.86 -0.90 -14.47
C VAL A 32 -33.97 0.00 -13.93
N ILE A 33 -33.84 1.33 -14.09
CA ILE A 33 -34.86 2.29 -13.69
C ILE A 33 -36.18 2.01 -14.42
N ASN A 34 -36.14 1.77 -15.73
CA ASN A 34 -37.34 1.48 -16.52
C ASN A 34 -38.01 0.16 -16.13
N ALA A 35 -37.22 -0.87 -15.80
CA ALA A 35 -37.73 -2.13 -15.29
C ALA A 35 -38.46 -1.93 -13.95
N ALA A 36 -37.87 -1.15 -13.04
CA ALA A 36 -38.46 -0.82 -11.75
C ALA A 36 -39.76 -0.01 -11.88
N LEU A 37 -39.78 1.00 -12.76
CA LEU A 37 -40.98 1.79 -13.05
C LEU A 37 -42.11 0.93 -13.64
N THR A 38 -41.76 -0.02 -14.52
CA THR A 38 -42.73 -0.96 -15.10
C THR A 38 -43.32 -1.87 -14.05
N LEU A 39 -42.49 -2.39 -13.13
CA LEU A 39 -42.95 -3.21 -12.01
C LEU A 39 -43.82 -2.39 -11.04
N ALA A 40 -43.42 -1.16 -10.71
CA ALA A 40 -44.20 -0.26 -9.85
C ALA A 40 -45.59 0.02 -10.43
N ALA A 41 -45.70 0.18 -11.75
CA ALA A 41 -46.98 0.37 -12.43
C ALA A 41 -47.82 -0.93 -12.49
N ARG A 42 -47.18 -2.11 -12.46
CA ARG A 42 -47.83 -3.42 -12.62
C ARG A 42 -47.25 -4.47 -11.66
N PRO A 43 -47.45 -4.32 -10.34
CA PRO A 43 -46.76 -5.14 -9.34
C PRO A 43 -47.14 -6.63 -9.39
N GLN A 44 -48.34 -6.96 -9.86
CA GLN A 44 -48.83 -8.34 -9.97
C GLN A 44 -48.45 -9.03 -11.29
N SER A 45 -47.82 -8.31 -12.23
CA SER A 45 -47.43 -8.87 -13.52
C SER A 45 -46.19 -9.73 -13.38
N LYS A 46 -46.32 -11.05 -13.58
CA LYS A 46 -45.18 -11.98 -13.51
C LYS A 46 -44.06 -11.60 -14.46
N VAL A 47 -44.39 -11.17 -15.68
CA VAL A 47 -43.40 -10.68 -16.67
C VAL A 47 -42.63 -9.45 -16.18
N ALA A 48 -43.30 -8.54 -15.43
CA ALA A 48 -42.64 -7.35 -14.90
C ALA A 48 -41.73 -7.70 -13.70
N GLN A 49 -42.13 -8.66 -12.88
CA GLN A 49 -41.31 -9.21 -11.80
C GLN A 49 -40.06 -9.89 -12.38
N ASP A 50 -40.23 -10.82 -13.32
CA ASP A 50 -39.11 -11.56 -13.94
C ASP A 50 -38.15 -10.61 -14.67
N ASN A 51 -38.67 -9.59 -15.36
CA ASN A 51 -37.83 -8.58 -16.01
C ASN A 51 -37.04 -7.76 -15.00
N MET A 52 -37.64 -7.39 -13.86
CA MET A 52 -36.93 -6.67 -12.80
C MET A 52 -35.83 -7.54 -12.18
N ASP A 53 -36.11 -8.83 -11.94
CA ASP A 53 -35.11 -9.78 -11.40
C ASP A 53 -33.89 -9.89 -12.33
N VAL A 54 -34.11 -10.01 -13.65
CA VAL A 54 -33.01 -10.04 -14.64
C VAL A 54 -32.16 -8.76 -14.59
N PHE A 55 -32.80 -7.59 -14.55
CA PHE A 55 -32.05 -6.32 -14.51
C PHE A 55 -31.37 -6.07 -13.16
N LYS A 56 -31.95 -6.56 -12.06
CA LYS A 56 -31.31 -6.55 -10.73
C LYS A 56 -30.04 -7.39 -10.75
N ASP A 57 -30.10 -8.64 -11.21
CA ASP A 57 -28.94 -9.53 -11.28
C ASP A 57 -27.85 -8.95 -12.21
N GLN A 58 -28.26 -8.38 -13.35
CA GLN A 58 -27.35 -7.74 -14.29
C GLN A 58 -26.68 -6.51 -13.68
N TRP A 59 -27.40 -5.71 -12.90
CA TRP A 59 -26.86 -4.55 -12.21
C TRP A 59 -25.82 -4.96 -11.16
N GLU A 60 -26.16 -5.91 -10.29
CA GLU A 60 -25.25 -6.42 -9.25
C GLU A 60 -23.97 -6.98 -9.87
N LYS A 61 -24.09 -7.76 -10.96
CA LYS A 61 -22.94 -8.27 -11.71
C LYS A 61 -22.08 -7.16 -12.31
N GLN A 62 -22.69 -6.15 -12.92
CA GLN A 62 -21.96 -5.08 -13.60
C GLN A 62 -21.23 -4.17 -12.59
N VAL A 63 -21.86 -3.89 -11.44
CA VAL A 63 -21.24 -3.16 -10.33
C VAL A 63 -20.05 -3.94 -9.78
N ARG A 64 -20.18 -5.27 -9.62
CA ARG A 64 -19.06 -6.13 -9.23
C ARG A 64 -17.88 -6.03 -10.21
N ILE A 65 -18.14 -6.16 -11.52
CA ILE A 65 -17.09 -6.04 -12.55
C ILE A 65 -16.37 -4.69 -12.48
N LEU A 66 -17.10 -3.58 -12.33
CA LEU A 66 -16.47 -2.27 -12.18
C LEU A 66 -15.63 -2.19 -10.90
N THR A 67 -16.10 -2.79 -9.82
CA THR A 67 -15.44 -2.77 -8.51
C THR A 67 -14.13 -3.55 -8.56
N GLU A 68 -14.14 -4.76 -9.12
CA GLU A 68 -12.95 -5.59 -9.35
C GLU A 68 -11.94 -4.88 -10.28
N ALA A 69 -12.41 -4.28 -11.38
CA ALA A 69 -11.52 -3.52 -12.27
C ALA A 69 -10.89 -2.30 -11.58
N VAL A 70 -11.61 -1.65 -10.66
CA VAL A 70 -11.05 -0.56 -9.85
C VAL A 70 -10.03 -1.10 -8.85
N ASP A 71 -10.28 -2.26 -8.25
CA ASP A 71 -9.33 -2.91 -7.36
C ASP A 71 -8.01 -3.19 -8.05
N ASP A 72 -8.03 -3.72 -9.28
CA ASP A 72 -6.84 -4.06 -10.09
C ASP A 72 -5.91 -2.85 -10.35
N ILE A 73 -6.46 -1.63 -10.31
CA ILE A 73 -5.68 -0.40 -10.52
C ILE A 73 -5.35 0.34 -9.22
N THR A 74 -5.76 -0.20 -8.07
CA THR A 74 -5.49 0.33 -6.74
C THR A 74 -4.60 -0.63 -5.94
N SER A 75 -3.75 -0.10 -5.06
CA SER A 75 -2.90 -0.96 -4.23
C SER A 75 -3.69 -1.53 -3.06
N VAL A 76 -3.50 -2.83 -2.80
CA VAL A 76 -4.02 -3.50 -1.60
C VAL A 76 -3.50 -2.84 -0.32
N ASP A 77 -2.25 -2.37 -0.30
CA ASP A 77 -1.65 -1.65 0.85
C ASP A 77 -2.42 -0.35 1.15
N ASP A 78 -2.68 0.45 0.12
CA ASP A 78 -3.41 1.73 0.25
C ASP A 78 -4.86 1.46 0.65
N PHE A 79 -5.50 0.46 0.04
CA PHE A 79 -6.86 0.05 0.39
C PHE A 79 -6.97 -0.39 1.86
N LEU A 80 -6.05 -1.23 2.34
CA LEU A 80 -6.03 -1.72 3.72
C LEU A 80 -5.79 -0.58 4.71
N SER A 81 -4.83 0.31 4.43
CA SER A 81 -4.53 1.45 5.31
C SER A 81 -5.72 2.40 5.42
N VAL A 82 -6.37 2.73 4.30
CA VAL A 82 -7.56 3.58 4.31
C VAL A 82 -8.73 2.86 4.98
N SER A 83 -8.89 1.55 4.79
CA SER A 83 -9.95 0.76 5.41
C SER A 83 -9.79 0.67 6.92
N GLU A 84 -8.57 0.45 7.42
CA GLU A 84 -8.25 0.46 8.87
C GLU A 84 -8.63 1.80 9.51
N ASN A 85 -8.22 2.92 8.89
CA ASN A 85 -8.55 4.27 9.39
C ASN A 85 -10.06 4.52 9.44
N HIS A 86 -10.80 4.12 8.40
CA HIS A 86 -12.25 4.28 8.40
C HIS A 86 -12.95 3.34 9.38
N ILE A 87 -12.46 2.11 9.56
CA ILE A 87 -12.99 1.19 10.58
C ILE A 87 -12.79 1.80 11.97
N LEU A 88 -11.62 2.39 12.26
CA LEU A 88 -11.38 3.08 13.52
C LEU A 88 -12.34 4.26 13.73
N GLU A 89 -12.54 5.08 12.69
CA GLU A 89 -13.47 6.21 12.73
C GLU A 89 -14.92 5.73 12.94
N ASP A 90 -15.35 4.70 12.20
CA ASP A 90 -16.70 4.17 12.27
C ASP A 90 -16.95 3.47 13.62
N VAL A 91 -15.97 2.74 14.18
CA VAL A 91 -16.03 2.15 15.53
C VAL A 91 -16.18 3.24 16.60
N ASN A 92 -15.39 4.31 16.53
CA ASN A 92 -15.51 5.43 17.46
C ASN A 92 -16.90 6.07 17.39
N LYS A 93 -17.44 6.30 16.18
CA LYS A 93 -18.80 6.81 16.00
C LYS A 93 -19.87 5.85 16.52
N CYS A 94 -19.67 4.55 16.33
CA CYS A 94 -20.57 3.50 16.80
C CYS A 94 -20.66 3.50 18.34
N VAL A 95 -19.52 3.62 19.02
CA VAL A 95 -19.44 3.71 20.50
C VAL A 95 -20.05 5.02 21.01
N ILE A 96 -19.84 6.15 20.34
CA ILE A 96 -20.48 7.42 20.71
C ILE A 96 -22.01 7.31 20.57
N ALA A 97 -22.50 6.76 19.46
CA ALA A 97 -23.94 6.56 19.23
C ALA A 97 -24.58 5.68 20.30
N LEU A 98 -23.86 4.64 20.75
CA LEU A 98 -24.27 3.80 21.87
C LEU A 98 -24.44 4.61 23.16
N GLN A 99 -23.45 5.43 23.53
CA GLN A 99 -23.46 6.25 24.74
C GLN A 99 -24.54 7.33 24.72
N GLU A 100 -24.86 7.84 23.54
CA GLU A 100 -25.92 8.83 23.33
C GLU A 100 -27.32 8.21 23.23
N GLY A 101 -27.41 6.87 23.13
CA GLY A 101 -28.67 6.15 22.92
C GLY A 101 -29.28 6.36 21.52
N ASP A 102 -28.48 6.77 20.53
CA ASP A 102 -28.91 7.00 19.15
C ASP A 102 -28.90 5.69 18.35
N VAL A 103 -30.04 4.99 18.38
CA VAL A 103 -30.23 3.70 17.70
C VAL A 103 -30.06 3.80 16.18
N ASP A 104 -30.51 4.89 15.56
CA ASP A 104 -30.44 5.06 14.10
C ASP A 104 -28.99 5.23 13.64
N THR A 105 -28.20 6.03 14.36
CA THR A 105 -26.78 6.18 14.07
C THR A 105 -26.01 4.91 14.39
N LEU A 106 -26.35 4.21 15.47
CA LEU A 106 -25.75 2.94 15.86
C LEU A 106 -25.91 1.88 14.75
N ASP A 107 -27.13 1.63 14.27
CA ASP A 107 -27.39 0.65 13.21
C ASP A 107 -26.68 1.01 11.90
N ARG A 108 -26.73 2.29 11.51
CA ARG A 108 -26.08 2.78 10.30
C ARG A 108 -24.55 2.63 10.35
N THR A 109 -23.92 2.99 11.48
CA THR A 109 -22.46 2.89 11.64
C THR A 109 -22.01 1.43 11.74
N ALA A 110 -22.76 0.59 12.46
CA ALA A 110 -22.54 -0.86 12.47
C ALA A 110 -22.69 -1.50 11.07
N GLY A 111 -23.66 -1.05 10.28
CA GLY A 111 -23.81 -1.44 8.87
C GLY A 111 -22.58 -1.08 8.03
N ALA A 112 -22.05 0.13 8.18
CA ALA A 112 -20.82 0.56 7.50
C ALA A 112 -19.61 -0.29 7.91
N ILE A 113 -19.44 -0.57 9.20
CA ILE A 113 -18.38 -1.44 9.73
C ILE A 113 -18.48 -2.84 9.11
N ARG A 114 -19.67 -3.45 9.14
CA ARG A 114 -19.93 -4.77 8.52
C ARG A 114 -19.56 -4.78 7.04
N GLY A 115 -20.01 -3.78 6.29
CA GLY A 115 -19.72 -3.65 4.86
C GLY A 115 -18.22 -3.50 4.56
N ARG A 116 -17.51 -2.66 5.32
CA ARG A 116 -16.06 -2.46 5.15
C ARG A 116 -15.26 -3.70 5.54
N ALA A 117 -15.59 -4.35 6.66
CA ALA A 117 -14.91 -5.58 7.08
C ALA A 117 -15.10 -6.71 6.06
N ALA A 118 -16.33 -6.90 5.56
CA ALA A 118 -16.60 -7.86 4.48
C ALA A 118 -15.83 -7.53 3.20
N ARG A 119 -15.68 -6.24 2.87
CA ARG A 119 -14.91 -5.78 1.72
C ARG A 119 -13.41 -6.05 1.88
N VAL A 120 -12.85 -5.84 3.07
CA VAL A 120 -11.46 -6.20 3.40
C VAL A 120 -11.24 -7.69 3.18
N VAL A 121 -12.10 -8.52 3.78
CA VAL A 121 -12.04 -9.98 3.62
C VAL A 121 -12.09 -10.40 2.14
N HIS A 122 -12.97 -9.79 1.35
CA HIS A 122 -13.10 -10.10 -0.07
C HIS A 122 -11.84 -9.74 -0.87
N ILE A 123 -11.27 -8.54 -0.69
CA ILE A 123 -10.07 -8.10 -1.41
C ILE A 123 -8.89 -8.99 -1.05
N ILE A 124 -8.68 -9.26 0.23
CA ILE A 124 -7.50 -10.01 0.66
C ILE A 124 -7.60 -11.47 0.26
N ASN A 125 -8.78 -12.10 0.31
CA ASN A 125 -8.95 -13.45 -0.26
C ASN A 125 -8.60 -13.48 -1.76
N ALA A 126 -9.13 -12.54 -2.54
CA ALA A 126 -8.84 -12.47 -3.98
C ALA A 126 -7.36 -12.18 -4.26
N GLU A 127 -6.71 -11.35 -3.45
CA GLU A 127 -5.28 -11.08 -3.54
C GLU A 127 -4.46 -12.34 -3.20
N MET A 128 -4.83 -13.10 -2.17
CA MET A 128 -4.13 -14.33 -1.77
C MET A 128 -4.21 -15.43 -2.84
N GLU A 129 -5.23 -15.45 -3.70
CA GLU A 129 -5.33 -16.35 -4.86
C GLU A 129 -4.21 -16.12 -5.89
N ASN A 130 -3.55 -14.95 -5.88
CA ASN A 130 -2.43 -14.63 -6.76
C ASN A 130 -1.07 -15.19 -6.26
N TYR A 131 -1.03 -15.79 -5.07
CA TYR A 131 0.20 -16.34 -4.46
C TYR A 131 0.15 -17.87 -4.40
N GLU A 132 1.32 -18.50 -4.41
CA GLU A 132 1.41 -19.93 -4.15
C GLU A 132 1.06 -20.24 -2.68
N PRO A 133 0.27 -21.29 -2.40
CA PRO A 133 -0.03 -21.69 -1.03
C PRO A 133 1.23 -21.96 -0.20
N GLY A 134 1.31 -21.35 0.98
CA GLY A 134 2.37 -21.57 1.95
C GLY A 134 2.16 -20.77 3.23
N VAL A 135 3.20 -20.70 4.07
CA VAL A 135 3.13 -20.09 5.42
C VAL A 135 2.60 -18.65 5.39
N TYR A 136 2.94 -17.89 4.37
CA TYR A 136 2.42 -16.53 4.19
C TYR A 136 0.91 -16.52 3.94
N THR A 137 0.44 -17.23 2.92
CA THR A 137 -0.99 -17.24 2.57
C THR A 137 -1.81 -17.86 3.70
N GLU A 138 -1.30 -18.91 4.35
CA GLU A 138 -1.95 -19.53 5.51
C GLU A 138 -2.13 -18.53 6.65
N ARG A 139 -1.07 -17.79 7.03
CA ARG A 139 -1.15 -16.78 8.09
C ARG A 139 -2.15 -15.68 7.79
N VAL A 140 -2.17 -15.18 6.54
CA VAL A 140 -3.13 -14.15 6.12
C VAL A 140 -4.56 -14.68 6.13
N LEU A 141 -4.78 -15.91 5.62
CA LEU A 141 -6.08 -16.56 5.60
C LEU A 141 -6.59 -16.89 7.00
N GLU A 142 -5.72 -17.22 7.96
CA GLU A 142 -6.08 -17.39 9.37
C GLU A 142 -6.58 -16.08 9.98
N SER A 143 -5.90 -14.96 9.74
CA SER A 143 -6.36 -13.64 10.20
C SER A 143 -7.69 -13.25 9.57
N ILE A 144 -7.88 -13.52 8.27
CA ILE A 144 -9.16 -13.33 7.59
C ILE A 144 -10.27 -14.16 8.26
N LYS A 145 -10.00 -15.45 8.49
CA LYS A 145 -10.96 -16.38 9.08
C LYS A 145 -11.37 -15.93 10.49
N LEU A 146 -10.41 -15.50 11.30
CA LEU A 146 -10.68 -14.97 12.63
C LEU A 146 -11.60 -13.74 12.58
N LEU A 147 -11.32 -12.79 11.67
CA LEU A 147 -12.16 -11.61 11.50
C LEU A 147 -13.59 -12.01 11.06
N SER A 148 -13.70 -12.84 10.01
CA SER A 148 -14.99 -13.15 9.40
C SER A 148 -15.86 -14.12 10.18
N GLU A 149 -15.27 -15.14 10.80
CA GLU A 149 -16.01 -16.23 11.46
C GLU A 149 -16.16 -16.04 12.98
N THR A 150 -15.34 -15.20 13.60
CA THR A 150 -15.35 -15.02 15.06
C THR A 150 -15.68 -13.58 15.46
N VAL A 151 -14.88 -12.61 14.99
CA VAL A 151 -14.98 -11.22 15.43
C VAL A 151 -16.25 -10.55 14.91
N MET A 152 -16.52 -10.64 13.60
CA MET A 152 -17.67 -9.98 12.99
C MET A 152 -19.03 -10.53 13.48
N PRO A 153 -19.21 -11.85 13.66
CA PRO A 153 -20.42 -12.38 14.27
C PRO A 153 -20.64 -11.88 15.71
N ARG A 154 -19.60 -11.87 16.54
CA ARG A 154 -19.68 -11.33 17.92
C ARG A 154 -20.03 -9.85 17.93
N PHE A 155 -19.43 -9.05 17.05
CA PHE A 155 -19.78 -7.63 16.91
C PHE A 155 -21.24 -7.46 16.48
N ALA A 156 -21.72 -8.23 15.50
CA ALA A 156 -23.11 -8.17 15.05
C ALA A 156 -24.11 -8.51 16.16
N GLU A 157 -23.83 -9.56 16.94
CA GLU A 157 -24.64 -9.93 18.11
C GLU A 157 -24.70 -8.80 19.13
N GLN A 158 -23.57 -8.19 19.47
CA GLN A 158 -23.52 -7.08 20.43
C GLN A 158 -24.28 -5.83 19.93
N VAL A 159 -24.23 -5.56 18.61
CA VAL A 159 -25.04 -4.50 17.99
C VAL A 159 -26.53 -4.80 18.11
N GLU A 160 -26.96 -6.03 17.84
CA GLU A 160 -28.36 -6.43 17.97
C GLU A 160 -28.85 -6.29 19.42
N VAL A 161 -28.08 -6.79 20.39
CA VAL A 161 -28.38 -6.66 21.83
C VAL A 161 -28.51 -5.20 22.25
N ALA A 162 -27.57 -4.35 21.84
CA ALA A 162 -27.60 -2.92 22.15
C ALA A 162 -28.82 -2.21 21.55
N ILE A 163 -29.12 -2.47 20.27
CA ILE A 163 -30.29 -1.90 19.59
C ILE A 163 -31.59 -2.35 20.25
N GLU A 164 -31.73 -3.63 20.58
CA GLU A 164 -32.92 -4.16 21.27
C GLU A 164 -33.10 -3.52 22.65
N ALA A 165 -32.02 -3.44 23.45
CA ALA A 165 -32.06 -2.85 24.78
C ALA A 165 -32.45 -1.36 24.73
N LEU A 166 -31.87 -0.59 23.81
CA LEU A 166 -32.14 0.84 23.64
C LEU A 166 -33.51 1.14 23.02
N SER A 167 -34.05 0.24 22.20
CA SER A 167 -35.35 0.41 21.55
C SER A 167 -36.55 0.17 22.47
N THR A 168 -36.32 -0.40 23.67
CA THR A 168 -37.38 -0.60 24.66
C THR A 168 -37.64 0.67 25.48
N SER A 169 -38.87 0.81 26.00
CA SER A 169 -39.26 1.96 26.81
C SER A 169 -39.83 1.51 28.18
N PRO A 170 -39.09 1.71 29.30
CA PRO A 170 -37.77 2.35 29.39
C PRO A 170 -36.64 1.47 28.82
N PRO A 171 -35.51 2.05 28.39
CA PRO A 171 -34.35 1.29 27.93
C PRO A 171 -33.88 0.28 28.97
N GLN A 172 -33.53 -0.92 28.52
CA GLN A 172 -32.98 -1.95 29.38
C GLN A 172 -31.47 -1.79 29.56
N PRO A 173 -30.92 -2.14 30.74
CA PRO A 173 -29.48 -2.18 30.93
C PRO A 173 -28.87 -3.33 30.11
N PHE A 174 -27.70 -3.08 29.52
CA PHE A 174 -26.89 -4.08 28.82
C PHE A 174 -25.41 -3.83 29.13
N GLU A 175 -24.54 -4.78 28.80
CA GLU A 175 -23.11 -4.68 29.09
C GLU A 175 -22.35 -3.86 28.03
N GLU A 176 -22.29 -2.54 28.20
CA GLU A 176 -21.58 -1.63 27.29
C GLU A 176 -20.09 -2.01 27.08
N ASN A 177 -19.44 -2.57 28.10
CA ASN A 177 -18.04 -2.99 28.00
C ASN A 177 -17.85 -4.15 27.00
N GLU A 178 -18.81 -5.09 26.91
CA GLU A 178 -18.74 -6.18 25.94
C GLU A 178 -18.90 -5.66 24.51
N PHE A 179 -19.78 -4.67 24.32
CA PHE A 179 -19.93 -3.99 23.04
C PHE A 179 -18.66 -3.25 22.62
N ILE A 180 -18.05 -2.49 23.54
CA ILE A 180 -16.81 -1.75 23.28
C ILE A 180 -15.67 -2.71 22.95
N ASP A 181 -15.54 -3.82 23.70
CA ASP A 181 -14.56 -4.87 23.43
C ASP A 181 -14.78 -5.48 22.04
N ALA A 182 -16.01 -5.89 21.71
CA ALA A 182 -16.33 -6.46 20.40
C ALA A 182 -16.05 -5.46 19.26
N SER A 183 -16.35 -4.18 19.44
CA SER A 183 -16.08 -3.12 18.47
C SER A 183 -14.58 -2.90 18.25
N ARG A 184 -13.79 -2.91 19.35
CA ARG A 184 -12.34 -2.82 19.29
C ARG A 184 -11.73 -4.01 18.54
N LEU A 185 -12.22 -5.22 18.78
CA LEU A 185 -11.74 -6.43 18.10
C LEU A 185 -11.92 -6.36 16.58
N VAL A 186 -12.94 -5.64 16.07
CA VAL A 186 -13.08 -5.42 14.61
C VAL A 186 -11.90 -4.62 14.06
N TYR A 187 -11.53 -3.53 14.73
CA TYR A 187 -10.36 -2.73 14.34
C TYR A 187 -9.07 -3.54 14.44
N ASP A 188 -8.85 -4.23 15.57
CA ASP A 188 -7.66 -5.05 15.80
C ASP A 188 -7.58 -6.18 14.75
N GLY A 189 -8.69 -6.84 14.40
CA GLY A 189 -8.72 -7.87 13.37
C GLY A 189 -8.39 -7.36 11.96
N VAL A 190 -8.89 -6.18 11.57
CA VAL A 190 -8.51 -5.55 10.29
C VAL A 190 -7.03 -5.16 10.29
N ARG A 191 -6.53 -4.63 11.42
CA ARG A 191 -5.11 -4.27 11.60
C ARG A 191 -4.20 -5.48 11.53
N ASP A 192 -4.60 -6.61 12.10
CA ASP A 192 -3.84 -7.86 12.06
C ASP A 192 -3.77 -8.45 10.65
N ILE A 193 -4.87 -8.40 9.89
CA ILE A 193 -4.84 -8.74 8.45
C ILE A 193 -3.83 -7.86 7.73
N ARG A 194 -3.85 -6.54 7.94
CA ARG A 194 -2.87 -5.63 7.32
C ARG A 194 -1.43 -5.99 7.68
N LYS A 195 -1.15 -6.25 8.96
CA LYS A 195 0.18 -6.70 9.40
C LYS A 195 0.60 -8.01 8.74
N ALA A 196 -0.29 -9.00 8.71
CA ALA A 196 -0.02 -10.29 8.09
C ALA A 196 0.32 -10.15 6.59
N VAL A 197 -0.44 -9.32 5.86
CA VAL A 197 -0.19 -9.01 4.44
C VAL A 197 1.17 -8.33 4.25
N LEU A 198 1.57 -7.43 5.16
CA LEU A 198 2.83 -6.68 5.09
C LEU A 198 4.08 -7.50 5.52
N MET A 199 3.91 -8.60 6.24
CA MET A 199 5.02 -9.44 6.77
C MET A 199 5.72 -10.31 5.71
N ILE A 200 5.46 -10.12 4.41
CA ILE A 200 6.09 -10.86 3.31
C ILE A 200 7.59 -10.52 3.07
N ARG A 201 8.24 -9.71 3.90
CA ARG A 201 9.64 -9.31 3.66
C ARG A 201 10.63 -10.22 4.42
N THR A 202 10.95 -11.32 3.74
CA THR A 202 12.07 -12.29 3.92
C THR A 202 12.05 -13.28 5.10
N PRO A 203 12.11 -14.61 4.85
CA PRO A 203 12.25 -15.68 5.85
C PRO A 203 13.59 -15.76 6.63
N GLU A 204 14.53 -14.83 6.42
CA GLU A 204 15.84 -14.84 7.08
C GLU A 204 15.79 -14.28 8.52
N GLU A 205 14.62 -13.81 8.99
CA GLU A 205 14.43 -13.24 10.34
C GLU A 205 13.90 -14.27 11.37
N LEU A 206 13.78 -15.55 11.03
CA LEU A 206 13.25 -16.60 11.93
C LEU A 206 14.32 -17.33 12.78
N GLU A 207 15.55 -16.80 12.86
CA GLU A 207 16.59 -17.30 13.78
C GLU A 207 17.01 -16.24 14.81
N ASP A 208 16.08 -15.59 15.50
CA ASP A 208 16.34 -15.11 16.88
C ASP A 208 15.04 -14.79 17.64
N ASP A 209 14.40 -15.81 18.20
CA ASP A 209 13.35 -15.65 19.21
C ASP A 209 14.02 -15.31 20.56
N SER A 210 14.07 -14.03 20.93
CA SER A 210 13.75 -13.59 22.30
C SER A 210 13.62 -12.07 22.45
N ASP A 211 12.43 -11.68 22.91
CA ASP A 211 12.10 -10.49 23.69
C ASP A 211 11.93 -9.11 23.01
N PHE A 212 10.68 -8.64 23.13
CA PHE A 212 10.16 -7.25 23.15
C PHE A 212 9.75 -6.53 21.85
N GLU A 213 8.43 -6.62 21.60
CA GLU A 213 7.42 -5.54 21.46
C GLU A 213 7.61 -4.36 20.47
N GLN A 214 6.74 -4.42 19.45
CA GLN A 214 5.84 -3.37 18.93
C GLN A 214 6.37 -2.14 18.13
N GLU A 215 6.16 -2.25 16.81
CA GLU A 215 5.43 -1.32 15.92
C GLU A 215 5.99 0.09 15.66
N ASP A 216 6.49 0.30 14.44
CA ASP A 216 5.75 1.07 13.41
C ASP A 216 6.48 1.02 12.06
N TYR A 217 5.96 0.24 11.11
CA TYR A 217 6.51 0.13 9.77
C TYR A 217 5.53 0.65 8.72
N ASP A 218 6.00 1.68 8.01
CA ASP A 218 5.35 2.25 6.84
C ASP A 218 6.07 1.70 5.61
N THR A 219 5.29 0.99 4.78
CA THR A 219 5.17 1.09 3.32
C THR A 219 6.49 1.19 2.49
N ARG A 220 6.80 0.30 1.53
CA ARG A 220 5.99 -0.06 0.34
C ARG A 220 6.41 -1.36 -0.34
N SER A 221 5.39 -2.06 -0.85
CA SER A 221 5.37 -3.27 -1.68
C SER A 221 6.44 -3.44 -2.76
N ARG A 222 6.87 -4.71 -2.89
CA ARG A 222 7.54 -5.30 -4.04
C ARG A 222 6.63 -6.38 -4.63
N THR A 223 5.67 -6.00 -5.45
CA THR A 223 5.09 -6.91 -6.44
C THR A 223 5.90 -6.75 -7.72
N SER A 224 6.81 -7.69 -7.95
CA SER A 224 7.23 -8.04 -9.30
C SER A 224 7.29 -9.56 -9.32
N VAL A 225 6.31 -10.13 -10.02
CA VAL A 225 6.39 -11.44 -10.66
C VAL A 225 7.84 -11.66 -11.07
N GLN A 226 8.51 -12.64 -10.44
CA GLN A 226 9.75 -13.20 -10.98
C GLN A 226 9.35 -13.99 -12.23
N THR A 227 9.16 -13.26 -13.33
CA THR A 227 9.49 -13.83 -14.62
C THR A 227 11.00 -13.79 -14.67
N GLU A 228 11.61 -14.96 -14.61
CA GLU A 228 12.99 -15.19 -15.04
C GLU A 228 13.09 -14.85 -16.53
N ASP A 229 13.10 -13.56 -16.84
CA ASP A 229 13.58 -13.03 -18.11
C ASP A 229 14.53 -11.90 -17.75
N ASP A 230 15.81 -12.28 -17.61
CA ASP A 230 16.94 -11.37 -17.58
C ASP A 230 16.81 -10.44 -18.80
N GLN A 231 16.26 -9.24 -18.59
CA GLN A 231 16.08 -8.22 -19.63
C GLN A 231 17.46 -7.70 -20.05
N LEU A 232 18.14 -8.48 -20.88
CA LEU A 232 19.28 -8.04 -21.64
C LEU A 232 18.82 -6.93 -22.58
N ILE A 233 19.37 -5.73 -22.41
CA ILE A 233 19.16 -4.63 -23.35
C ILE A 233 20.11 -4.91 -24.53
N ALA A 234 19.58 -5.14 -25.73
CA ALA A 234 20.36 -5.51 -26.91
C ALA A 234 21.32 -6.71 -26.70
N GLY A 235 20.94 -7.70 -25.88
CA GLY A 235 21.75 -8.90 -25.61
C GLY A 235 22.86 -8.72 -24.57
N GLN A 236 22.92 -7.58 -23.87
CA GLN A 236 23.90 -7.30 -22.82
C GLN A 236 23.22 -6.78 -21.54
N SER A 237 23.85 -7.00 -20.38
CA SER A 237 23.39 -6.40 -19.12
C SER A 237 23.46 -4.86 -19.20
N ALA A 238 22.56 -4.16 -18.50
CA ALA A 238 22.55 -2.70 -18.49
C ALA A 238 23.90 -2.10 -18.03
N ARG A 239 24.57 -2.73 -17.06
CA ARG A 239 25.93 -2.36 -16.62
C ARG A 239 26.96 -2.48 -17.76
N ALA A 240 26.88 -3.52 -18.58
CA ALA A 240 27.80 -3.72 -19.70
C ALA A 240 27.65 -2.63 -20.77
N ILE A 241 26.43 -2.12 -20.97
CA ILE A 241 26.17 -0.98 -21.83
C ILE A 241 26.79 0.29 -21.24
N MET A 242 26.61 0.55 -19.94
CA MET A 242 27.26 1.69 -19.26
C MET A 242 28.80 1.65 -19.39
N ALA A 243 29.40 0.45 -19.35
CA ALA A 243 30.84 0.27 -19.57
C ALA A 243 31.29 0.58 -21.01
N GLN A 244 30.38 0.52 -21.98
CA GLN A 244 30.64 0.75 -23.41
C GLN A 244 30.26 2.15 -23.89
N LEU A 245 29.79 3.02 -23.00
CA LEU A 245 29.46 4.40 -23.34
C LEU A 245 30.62 5.14 -24.06
N PRO A 246 30.30 6.11 -24.93
CA PRO A 246 31.29 6.99 -25.56
C PRO A 246 32.18 7.68 -24.52
N GLN A 247 33.42 7.99 -24.91
CA GLN A 247 34.41 8.57 -24.01
C GLN A 247 33.98 9.95 -23.45
N GLU A 248 33.23 10.72 -24.24
CA GLU A 248 32.67 12.02 -23.81
C GLU A 248 31.66 11.85 -22.65
N GLU A 249 30.72 10.92 -22.78
CA GLU A 249 29.73 10.63 -21.72
C GLU A 249 30.39 10.04 -20.47
N LYS A 250 31.40 9.17 -20.65
CA LYS A 250 32.20 8.66 -19.54
C LYS A 250 32.94 9.77 -18.79
N ALA A 251 33.40 10.81 -19.47
CA ALA A 251 34.06 11.95 -18.85
C ALA A 251 33.07 12.77 -18.00
N LYS A 252 31.86 13.02 -18.50
CA LYS A 252 30.78 13.69 -17.75
C LYS A 252 30.39 12.89 -16.49
N ILE A 253 30.23 11.57 -16.63
CA ILE A 253 29.95 10.69 -15.49
C ILE A 253 31.10 10.73 -14.48
N ALA A 254 32.35 10.69 -14.92
CA ALA A 254 33.51 10.72 -14.02
C ALA A 254 33.59 12.02 -13.21
N GLU A 255 33.25 13.17 -13.80
CA GLU A 255 33.18 14.46 -13.11
C GLU A 255 32.11 14.46 -12.00
N GLN A 256 30.90 13.96 -12.31
CA GLN A 256 29.82 13.86 -11.32
C GLN A 256 30.14 12.87 -10.20
N VAL A 257 30.78 11.74 -10.52
CA VAL A 257 31.23 10.75 -9.53
C VAL A 257 32.27 11.36 -8.58
N GLU A 258 33.16 12.22 -9.07
CA GLU A 258 34.16 12.87 -8.23
C GLU A 258 33.50 13.88 -7.27
N SER A 259 32.52 14.65 -7.74
CA SER A 259 31.71 15.51 -6.87
C SER A 259 30.98 14.69 -5.79
N PHE A 260 30.42 13.53 -6.15
CA PHE A 260 29.79 12.63 -5.18
C PHE A 260 30.77 12.10 -4.14
N ARG A 261 31.99 11.73 -4.55
CA ARG A 261 33.04 11.24 -3.63
C ARG A 261 33.46 12.29 -2.60
N GLN A 262 33.46 13.56 -2.97
CA GLN A 262 33.75 14.64 -2.02
C GLN A 262 32.69 14.71 -0.91
N GLU A 263 31.40 14.62 -1.26
CA GLU A 263 30.32 14.58 -0.26
C GLU A 263 30.37 13.29 0.57
N LYS A 264 30.66 12.14 -0.06
CA LYS A 264 30.85 10.87 0.64
C LYS A 264 31.97 10.94 1.67
N SER A 265 33.10 11.58 1.34
CA SER A 265 34.21 11.75 2.28
C SER A 265 33.85 12.60 3.49
N LYS A 266 32.95 13.58 3.34
CA LYS A 266 32.43 14.37 4.47
C LYS A 266 31.56 13.50 5.38
N LEU A 267 30.69 12.67 4.80
CA LEU A 267 29.85 11.74 5.54
C LEU A 267 30.71 10.73 6.32
N ASP A 268 31.71 10.12 5.69
CA ASP A 268 32.63 9.18 6.36
C ASP A 268 33.32 9.82 7.57
N ALA A 269 33.82 11.05 7.40
CA ALA A 269 34.51 11.77 8.46
C ALA A 269 33.59 12.12 9.63
N GLU A 270 32.30 12.37 9.36
CA GLU A 270 31.31 12.63 10.41
C GLU A 270 30.90 11.34 11.13
N VAL A 271 30.55 10.30 10.37
CA VAL A 271 30.12 9.00 10.89
C VAL A 271 31.21 8.32 11.71
N ALA A 272 32.49 8.50 11.36
CA ALA A 272 33.62 7.95 12.11
C ALA A 272 33.76 8.50 13.55
N LYS A 273 33.08 9.59 13.88
CA LYS A 273 33.07 10.17 15.24
C LYS A 273 32.12 9.45 16.19
N TRP A 274 31.23 8.60 15.67
CA TRP A 274 30.13 7.99 16.41
C TRP A 274 30.31 6.47 16.49
N ASP A 275 29.98 5.89 17.66
CA ASP A 275 29.81 4.45 17.82
C ASP A 275 28.47 4.02 17.21
N ASP A 276 28.47 2.91 16.47
CA ASP A 276 27.28 2.34 15.85
C ASP A 276 26.53 1.35 16.74
N ASN A 277 27.10 0.94 17.88
CA ASN A 277 26.39 0.13 18.87
C ASN A 277 25.20 0.89 19.48
N GLY A 278 23.99 0.50 19.07
CA GLY A 278 22.74 1.10 19.56
C GLY A 278 22.41 2.46 18.94
N ASN A 279 23.06 2.84 17.83
CA ASN A 279 22.76 4.08 17.10
C ASN A 279 22.33 3.79 15.66
N ASP A 280 21.04 3.48 15.51
CA ASP A 280 20.45 3.13 14.23
C ASP A 280 20.54 4.23 13.18
N ILE A 281 20.59 5.51 13.58
CA ILE A 281 20.77 6.63 12.62
C ILE A 281 22.12 6.51 11.91
N ILE A 282 23.17 6.15 12.65
CA ILE A 282 24.52 5.96 12.09
C ILE A 282 24.60 4.70 11.23
N VAL A 283 23.97 3.60 11.67
CA VAL A 283 23.89 2.36 10.88
C VAL A 283 23.17 2.60 9.55
N LEU A 284 22.02 3.29 9.58
CA LEU A 284 21.25 3.64 8.38
C LEU A 284 22.04 4.58 7.46
N ALA A 285 22.78 5.55 8.01
CA ALA A 285 23.63 6.44 7.20
C ALA A 285 24.73 5.65 6.46
N LYS A 286 25.39 4.70 7.14
CA LYS A 286 26.38 3.80 6.52
C LYS A 286 25.75 2.91 5.44
N GLN A 287 24.58 2.34 5.72
CA GLN A 287 23.84 1.50 4.79
C GLN A 287 23.44 2.27 3.52
N MET A 288 22.85 3.46 3.67
CA MET A 288 22.47 4.32 2.53
C MET A 288 23.70 4.72 1.71
N CYS A 289 24.81 5.07 2.36
CA CYS A 289 26.07 5.40 1.70
C CYS A 289 26.61 4.23 0.85
N MET A 290 26.57 3.00 1.39
CA MET A 290 26.99 1.80 0.67
C MET A 290 26.17 1.58 -0.60
N ILE A 291 24.84 1.67 -0.50
CA ILE A 291 23.95 1.45 -1.67
C ILE A 291 24.11 2.58 -2.70
N MET A 292 24.25 3.84 -2.26
CA MET A 292 24.53 4.97 -3.17
C MET A 292 25.85 4.80 -3.92
N MET A 293 26.87 4.22 -3.27
CA MET A 293 28.15 3.86 -3.92
C MET A 293 27.95 2.78 -5.01
N GLU A 294 27.18 1.74 -4.74
CA GLU A 294 26.88 0.69 -5.72
C GLU A 294 26.12 1.23 -6.95
N MET A 295 25.14 2.11 -6.72
CA MET A 295 24.41 2.80 -7.79
C MET A 295 25.32 3.74 -8.60
N THR A 296 26.24 4.43 -7.93
CA THR A 296 27.22 5.30 -8.60
C THR A 296 28.20 4.48 -9.44
N ASP A 297 28.68 3.35 -8.93
CA ASP A 297 29.56 2.45 -9.68
C ASP A 297 28.87 1.79 -10.86
N PHE A 298 27.56 1.51 -10.76
CA PHE A 298 26.75 1.05 -11.90
C PHE A 298 26.82 2.03 -13.07
N THR A 299 26.72 3.36 -12.82
CA THR A 299 26.84 4.37 -13.90
C THR A 299 28.19 4.37 -14.60
N ARG A 300 29.23 3.84 -13.94
CA ARG A 300 30.58 3.69 -14.50
C ARG A 300 30.79 2.37 -15.23
N GLY A 301 29.75 1.54 -15.31
CA GLY A 301 29.82 0.17 -15.82
C GLY A 301 30.57 -0.80 -14.90
N LYS A 302 30.63 -0.51 -13.59
CA LYS A 302 31.32 -1.30 -12.57
C LYS A 302 30.35 -1.63 -11.43
N GLY A 303 30.86 -2.28 -10.37
CA GLY A 303 30.06 -2.58 -9.19
C GLY A 303 29.17 -3.83 -9.33
N PRO A 304 28.39 -4.13 -8.29
CA PRO A 304 27.64 -5.39 -8.17
C PRO A 304 26.31 -5.41 -8.93
N LEU A 305 25.69 -4.24 -9.18
CA LEU A 305 24.41 -4.12 -9.87
C LEU A 305 24.59 -4.43 -11.37
N LYS A 306 23.78 -5.32 -11.94
CA LYS A 306 23.95 -5.77 -13.34
C LYS A 306 22.90 -5.16 -14.26
N ASN A 307 21.65 -5.10 -13.81
CA ASN A 307 20.50 -4.73 -14.63
C ASN A 307 19.73 -3.54 -14.03
N SER A 308 18.86 -2.92 -14.83
CA SER A 308 18.01 -1.81 -14.35
C SER A 308 17.12 -2.22 -13.17
N SER A 309 16.69 -3.49 -13.10
CA SER A 309 15.98 -4.04 -11.95
C SER A 309 16.78 -3.93 -10.64
N ASP A 310 18.09 -4.19 -10.68
CA ASP A 310 18.98 -4.07 -9.52
C ASP A 310 19.08 -2.61 -9.05
N VAL A 311 19.15 -1.67 -10.00
CA VAL A 311 19.21 -0.22 -9.73
C VAL A 311 17.90 0.30 -9.14
N ILE A 312 16.75 -0.17 -9.65
CA ILE A 312 15.43 0.13 -9.09
C ILE A 312 15.34 -0.40 -7.65
N ASN A 313 15.82 -1.63 -7.42
CA ASN A 313 15.81 -2.24 -6.10
C ASN A 313 16.75 -1.50 -5.12
N ALA A 314 17.92 -1.05 -5.56
CA ALA A 314 18.84 -0.24 -4.77
C ALA A 314 18.21 1.11 -4.37
N ALA A 315 17.54 1.80 -5.30
CA ALA A 315 16.81 3.03 -5.01
C ALA A 315 15.68 2.83 -3.99
N LYS A 316 14.95 1.72 -4.07
CA LYS A 316 13.93 1.35 -3.09
C LYS A 316 14.53 1.14 -1.70
N LYS A 317 15.64 0.39 -1.59
CA LYS A 317 16.34 0.15 -0.32
C LYS A 317 16.83 1.45 0.33
N ILE A 318 17.33 2.41 -0.45
CA ILE A 318 17.71 3.74 0.06
C ILE A 318 16.49 4.49 0.59
N ALA A 319 15.36 4.44 -0.11
CA ALA A 319 14.14 5.11 0.34
C ALA A 319 13.57 4.49 1.62
N GLU A 320 13.60 3.17 1.76
CA GLU A 320 13.22 2.47 2.99
C GLU A 320 14.12 2.90 4.17
N ALA A 321 15.45 2.88 3.97
CA ALA A 321 16.40 3.32 4.99
C ALA A 321 16.24 4.82 5.34
N GLY A 322 15.99 5.67 4.35
CA GLY A 322 15.71 7.10 4.54
C GLY A 322 14.42 7.35 5.33
N SER A 323 13.37 6.55 5.09
CA SER A 323 12.13 6.62 5.88
C SER A 323 12.35 6.18 7.33
N ARG A 324 13.16 5.15 7.56
CA ARG A 324 13.51 4.69 8.91
C ARG A 324 14.33 5.74 9.65
N MET A 325 15.27 6.39 8.96
CA MET A 325 16.07 7.50 9.49
C MET A 325 15.19 8.71 9.85
N ASP A 326 14.20 9.05 9.01
CA ASP A 326 13.24 10.13 9.29
C ASP A 326 12.47 9.89 10.59
N LYS A 327 11.96 8.67 10.81
CA LYS A 327 11.27 8.31 12.06
C LYS A 327 12.14 8.50 13.31
N LEU A 328 13.36 7.94 13.29
CA LEU A 328 14.30 8.05 14.41
C LEU A 328 14.69 9.50 14.67
N ALA A 329 15.01 10.26 13.61
CA ALA A 329 15.42 11.65 13.73
C ALA A 329 14.27 12.56 14.19
N ARG A 330 13.01 12.28 13.83
CA ARG A 330 11.85 13.03 14.37
C ARG A 330 11.66 12.79 15.86
N ALA A 331 11.82 11.55 16.34
CA ALA A 331 11.79 11.27 17.77
C ALA A 331 12.86 12.06 18.54
N VAL A 332 14.06 12.19 17.97
CA VAL A 332 15.12 13.07 18.53
C VAL A 332 14.72 14.54 18.45
N ALA A 333 14.12 14.99 17.35
CA ALA A 333 13.66 16.36 17.16
C ALA A 333 12.57 16.76 18.17
N ASP A 334 11.71 15.83 18.58
CA ASP A 334 10.65 16.08 19.57
C ASP A 334 11.18 16.24 21.00
N GLN A 335 12.34 15.64 21.28
CA GLN A 335 13.04 15.83 22.55
C GLN A 335 13.93 17.08 22.56
N CYS A 336 14.08 17.78 21.42
CA CYS A 336 14.93 18.94 21.30
C CYS A 336 14.25 20.20 21.89
N PRO A 337 14.83 20.83 22.94
CA PRO A 337 14.27 22.04 23.53
C PRO A 337 14.54 23.31 22.70
N ASP A 338 15.54 23.26 21.81
CA ASP A 338 15.87 24.37 20.93
C ASP A 338 15.09 24.30 19.62
N SER A 339 14.15 25.23 19.47
CA SER A 339 13.30 25.34 18.28
C SER A 339 14.09 25.56 16.99
N ALA A 340 15.23 26.26 17.01
CA ALA A 340 16.00 26.54 15.80
C ALA A 340 16.69 25.26 15.30
N CYS A 341 17.40 24.56 16.20
CA CYS A 341 18.00 23.25 15.91
C CYS A 341 16.97 22.22 15.44
N LYS A 342 15.79 22.19 16.08
CA LYS A 342 14.66 21.33 15.65
C LYS A 342 14.26 21.61 14.20
N GLN A 343 14.07 22.88 13.83
CA GLN A 343 13.64 23.23 12.48
C GLN A 343 14.69 22.88 11.42
N ASP A 344 15.98 23.11 11.71
CA ASP A 344 17.07 22.73 10.82
C ASP A 344 17.08 21.22 10.56
N LEU A 345 16.97 20.40 11.62
CA LEU A 345 16.91 18.94 11.50
C LEU A 345 15.73 18.50 10.62
N LEU A 346 14.52 19.01 10.89
CA LEU A 346 13.34 18.68 10.11
C LEU A 346 13.46 19.10 8.63
N ALA A 347 14.13 20.21 8.34
CA ALA A 347 14.40 20.65 6.98
C ALA A 347 15.36 19.68 6.25
N TYR A 348 16.40 19.18 6.92
CA TYR A 348 17.27 18.16 6.33
C TYR A 348 16.53 16.84 6.09
N LEU A 349 15.61 16.44 6.97
CA LEU A 349 14.78 15.25 6.75
C LEU A 349 13.88 15.37 5.53
N GLN A 350 13.27 16.54 5.31
CA GLN A 350 12.51 16.81 4.08
C GLN A 350 13.38 16.73 2.83
N ARG A 351 14.65 17.18 2.89
CA ARG A 351 15.60 17.03 1.78
C ARG A 351 15.94 15.57 1.51
N ILE A 352 16.12 14.75 2.54
CA ILE A 352 16.33 13.31 2.39
C ILE A 352 15.12 12.67 1.69
N ALA A 353 13.90 12.96 2.14
CA ALA A 353 12.68 12.45 1.51
C ALA A 353 12.58 12.85 0.03
N LEU A 354 12.88 14.11 -0.30
CA LEU A 354 12.90 14.61 -1.68
C LEU A 354 13.93 13.86 -2.54
N TYR A 355 15.17 13.71 -2.08
CA TYR A 355 16.22 13.04 -2.85
C TYR A 355 16.01 11.53 -2.98
N CYS A 356 15.45 10.86 -1.96
CA CYS A 356 15.01 9.47 -2.06
C CYS A 356 13.91 9.30 -3.13
N HIS A 357 12.99 10.25 -3.24
CA HIS A 357 11.97 10.24 -4.28
C HIS A 357 12.57 10.47 -5.68
N GLN A 358 13.45 11.47 -5.83
CA GLN A 358 14.14 11.72 -7.10
C GLN A 358 14.97 10.52 -7.56
N LEU A 359 15.70 9.87 -6.66
CA LEU A 359 16.50 8.68 -6.97
C LEU A 359 15.63 7.51 -7.45
N ASN A 360 14.44 7.34 -6.88
CA ASN A 360 13.45 6.36 -7.34
C ASN A 360 12.85 6.66 -8.71
N ILE A 361 12.74 7.94 -9.09
CA ILE A 361 12.32 8.32 -10.44
C ILE A 361 13.47 8.01 -11.41
N CYS A 362 14.68 8.48 -11.10
CA CYS A 362 15.86 8.28 -11.95
C CYS A 362 16.16 6.81 -12.22
N SER A 363 15.95 5.91 -11.25
CA SER A 363 16.19 4.48 -11.44
C SER A 363 15.20 3.79 -12.38
N LYS A 364 14.01 4.38 -12.60
CA LYS A 364 12.96 3.85 -13.47
C LYS A 364 13.05 4.37 -14.91
N VAL A 365 13.78 5.46 -15.14
CA VAL A 365 14.01 5.98 -16.49
C VAL A 365 14.94 5.02 -17.22
N LYS A 366 14.45 4.40 -18.29
CA LYS A 366 15.27 3.55 -19.16
C LYS A 366 16.12 4.45 -20.06
N ALA A 367 17.42 4.19 -20.12
CA ALA A 367 18.26 4.77 -21.16
C ALA A 367 17.82 4.20 -22.52
N GLU A 368 17.48 5.07 -23.48
CA GLU A 368 17.20 4.64 -24.86
C GLU A 368 18.53 4.38 -25.57
N VAL A 369 18.80 3.12 -25.88
CA VAL A 369 20.03 2.67 -26.53
C VAL A 369 19.68 2.22 -27.95
N GLN A 370 20.14 2.98 -28.95
CA GLN A 370 20.02 2.63 -30.37
C GLN A 370 21.36 2.07 -30.86
N ASN A 371 21.35 0.93 -31.57
CA ASN A 371 22.54 0.34 -32.18
C ASN A 371 22.49 0.56 -33.69
N LEU A 372 23.28 1.53 -34.19
CA LEU A 372 23.40 1.85 -35.61
C LEU A 372 24.81 1.47 -36.06
N GLY A 373 24.95 0.36 -36.78
CA GLY A 373 26.20 -0.01 -37.44
C GLY A 373 27.35 -0.46 -36.51
N GLY A 374 27.06 -0.90 -35.28
CA GLY A 374 28.07 -1.36 -34.32
C GLY A 374 28.52 -0.28 -33.33
N GLU A 375 27.98 0.93 -33.43
CA GLU A 375 28.17 2.02 -32.48
C GLU A 375 26.90 2.18 -31.63
N LEU A 376 27.08 2.12 -30.29
CA LEU A 376 25.99 2.29 -29.33
C LEU A 376 25.71 3.80 -29.16
N ILE A 377 24.58 4.25 -29.68
CA ILE A 377 24.09 5.62 -29.52
C ILE A 377 23.08 5.60 -28.38
N VAL A 378 23.44 6.21 -27.25
CA VAL A 378 22.51 6.43 -26.14
C VAL A 378 21.92 7.83 -26.30
N SER A 379 20.61 7.92 -26.50
CA SER A 379 19.91 9.21 -26.54
C SER A 379 19.53 9.59 -25.12
N GLY A 380 20.05 10.72 -24.64
CA GLY A 380 19.80 11.31 -23.33
C GLY A 380 19.75 12.82 -23.42
#